data_AF-A0A1M3HFK3-F1
#
_entry.id   AF-A0A1M3HFK3-F1
#
_cell.length_a   1.000
_cell.length_b   1.000
_cell.length_c   1.000
_cell.angle_alpha   90.00
_cell.angle_beta   90.00
_cell.angle_gamma   90.00
#
_symmetry.space_group_name_H-M   'P 1'
#
loop_
_entity.id
_entity.type
_entity.pdbx_description
1 polymer ?
#
loop_
_entity_poly.entity_id
_entity_poly.type
_entity_poly.pdbx_seq_one_letter_code
_entity_poly.pdbx_strand_id
1 'polypeptide(L)'
;MSKKMIQLMDRLLRRWIESFDELGTIEHYKSQVMTYRYAAAPRYDLENFENGRFSDKEDWTTGEESPDWGGFYTYTGQLIEYVEFCLATGICSPLQRIEYQEGKKMVNFRLHVNGGGSYIQEQGWSNEEKGRQLINSPYDLLLSVESYQFDAKGKVIRADGIHRMPGLGQYFTWDEYTYDASDTLLRIRRYFDQGTNRLIYSRMLAGTSAEMIIDKLAAALSIAVVDALVDDRQKEATRSGTPQSAVEPIGFVNLSYRYADNYYPMAGYQLVRTIKQDLEEGIFDFYSFVREANYIDTTHLEDLYAQLDQLIKEENDPDLGRKMLRKTSAILIRTRLHNRLPISDDFGAVALDGSIEGHSVEDMEEILLACGNDPAMLSLWKGMGML
;
A
#
# COMPACT_ATOMS: atom_id res chain seq x y z
N MET A 1 -27.06 0.99 -7.94
CA MET A 1 -25.91 1.65 -7.30
C MET A 1 -25.16 2.54 -8.29
N SER A 2 -24.76 2.03 -9.46
CA SER A 2 -23.88 2.72 -10.41
C SER A 2 -24.35 4.12 -10.86
N LYS A 3 -25.63 4.33 -11.18
CA LYS A 3 -26.07 5.60 -11.80
C LYS A 3 -25.85 6.86 -10.94
N LYS A 4 -26.13 6.80 -9.62
CA LYS A 4 -25.92 7.96 -8.72
C LYS A 4 -24.44 8.26 -8.54
N MET A 5 -23.62 7.23 -8.35
CA MET A 5 -22.17 7.39 -8.21
C MET A 5 -21.52 7.91 -9.49
N ILE A 6 -21.97 7.46 -10.67
CA ILE A 6 -21.50 8.00 -11.96
C ILE A 6 -21.84 9.48 -12.08
N GLN A 7 -23.08 9.89 -11.78
CA GLN A 7 -23.47 11.30 -11.81
C GLN A 7 -22.66 12.16 -10.82
N LEU A 8 -22.36 11.61 -9.64
CA LEU A 8 -21.50 12.25 -8.66
C LEU A 8 -20.08 12.41 -9.18
N MET A 9 -19.48 11.35 -9.73
CA MET A 9 -18.16 11.37 -10.33
C MET A 9 -18.09 12.39 -11.49
N ASP A 10 -19.07 12.40 -12.40
CA ASP A 10 -19.10 13.34 -13.52
C ASP A 10 -19.16 14.80 -13.06
N ARG A 11 -19.89 15.07 -11.96
CA ARG A 11 -19.91 16.41 -11.34
C ARG A 11 -18.54 16.78 -10.78
N LEU A 12 -17.88 15.86 -10.08
CA LEU A 12 -16.58 16.11 -9.46
C LEU A 12 -15.46 16.24 -10.51
N LEU A 13 -15.53 15.47 -11.59
CA LEU A 13 -14.62 15.62 -12.73
C LEU A 13 -14.79 16.97 -13.44
N ARG A 14 -16.03 17.46 -13.60
CA ARG A 14 -16.26 18.83 -14.11
C ARG A 14 -15.63 19.89 -13.19
N ARG A 15 -15.82 19.78 -11.87
CA ARG A 15 -15.19 20.66 -10.88
C ARG A 15 -13.66 20.64 -11.00
N TRP A 16 -13.07 19.47 -11.23
CA TRP A 16 -11.63 19.34 -11.45
C TRP A 16 -11.17 19.95 -12.78
N ILE A 17 -11.95 19.88 -13.86
CA ILE A 17 -11.62 20.62 -15.09
C ILE A 17 -11.64 22.13 -14.82
N GLU A 18 -12.66 22.62 -14.09
CA GLU A 18 -12.79 24.04 -13.74
C GLU A 18 -11.61 24.54 -12.89
N SER A 19 -10.96 23.69 -12.09
CA SER A 19 -9.83 24.13 -11.26
C SER A 19 -8.59 24.52 -12.07
N PHE A 20 -8.46 24.10 -13.33
CA PHE A 20 -7.35 24.55 -14.19
C PHE A 20 -7.34 26.07 -14.38
N ASP A 21 -8.51 26.72 -14.32
CA ASP A 21 -8.62 28.18 -14.41
C ASP A 21 -8.22 28.89 -13.10
N GLU A 22 -7.99 28.14 -12.03
CA GLU A 22 -7.66 28.68 -10.69
C GLU A 22 -6.15 28.79 -10.46
N LEU A 23 -5.29 28.34 -11.38
CA LEU A 23 -3.83 28.42 -11.25
C LEU A 23 -3.35 29.84 -10.92
N GLY A 24 -3.94 30.86 -11.58
CA GLY A 24 -3.60 32.27 -11.35
C GLY A 24 -3.99 32.80 -9.97
N THR A 25 -4.79 32.08 -9.19
CA THR A 25 -5.22 32.48 -7.84
C THR A 25 -4.19 32.13 -6.77
N ILE A 26 -3.20 31.30 -7.08
CA ILE A 26 -2.16 30.88 -6.11
C ILE A 26 -1.46 32.11 -5.50
N GLU A 27 -1.04 33.07 -6.32
CA GLU A 27 -0.36 34.27 -5.83
C GLU A 27 -1.24 35.14 -4.93
N HIS A 28 -2.54 35.21 -5.23
CA HIS A 28 -3.50 35.89 -4.38
C HIS A 28 -3.58 35.23 -2.99
N TYR A 29 -3.68 33.90 -2.93
CA TYR A 29 -3.72 33.18 -1.66
C TYR A 29 -2.39 33.22 -0.91
N LYS A 30 -1.25 33.11 -1.61
CA LYS A 30 0.09 33.28 -1.02
C LYS A 30 0.23 34.60 -0.28
N SER A 31 -0.31 35.69 -0.85
CA SER A 31 -0.28 37.01 -0.20
C SER A 31 -1.05 37.11 1.11
N GLN A 32 -1.93 36.14 1.41
CA GLN A 32 -2.73 36.07 2.63
C GLN A 32 -2.16 35.08 3.66
N VAL A 33 -1.09 34.36 3.32
CA VAL A 33 -0.47 33.38 4.21
C VAL A 33 0.25 34.10 5.35
N MET A 34 -0.23 33.89 6.57
CA MET A 34 0.40 34.42 7.80
C MET A 34 1.57 33.55 8.28
N THR A 35 1.60 32.26 7.91
CA THR A 35 2.62 31.30 8.35
C THR A 35 2.75 30.19 7.31
N TYR A 36 3.98 29.91 6.89
CA TYR A 36 4.29 28.80 5.98
C TYR A 36 4.58 27.52 6.77
N ARG A 37 4.02 26.40 6.34
CA ARG A 37 4.36 25.05 6.80
C ARG A 37 4.58 24.16 5.57
N TYR A 38 5.64 23.36 5.54
CA TYR A 38 6.03 22.57 4.37
C TYR A 38 6.03 21.07 4.70
N ALA A 39 5.57 20.26 3.74
CA ALA A 39 5.59 18.80 3.79
C ALA A 39 6.29 18.25 2.53
N ALA A 40 6.96 17.10 2.65
CA ALA A 40 7.83 16.51 1.62
C ALA A 40 7.11 15.66 0.55
N ALA A 41 5.79 15.45 0.67
CA ALA A 41 4.94 14.66 -0.25
C ALA A 41 3.56 15.38 -0.39
N PRO A 42 2.51 14.84 -1.08
CA PRO A 42 1.32 15.64 -1.41
C PRO A 42 0.81 16.38 -0.17
N ARG A 43 0.80 17.71 -0.26
CA ARG A 43 1.10 18.60 0.88
C ARG A 43 0.12 18.53 2.03
N TYR A 44 -1.06 17.94 1.78
CA TYR A 44 -2.15 17.79 2.72
C TYR A 44 -2.93 16.53 2.38
N ASP A 45 -3.06 15.59 3.32
CA ASP A 45 -4.12 14.60 3.28
C ASP A 45 -5.34 15.18 3.99
N LEU A 46 -6.43 15.45 3.26
CA LEU A 46 -7.65 15.99 3.86
C LEU A 46 -8.28 15.05 4.91
N GLU A 47 -7.94 13.76 4.93
CA GLU A 47 -8.36 12.87 6.03
C GLU A 47 -7.73 13.25 7.38
N ASN A 48 -6.62 14.01 7.39
CA ASN A 48 -5.99 14.54 8.59
C ASN A 48 -6.54 15.91 9.03
N PHE A 49 -7.51 16.46 8.30
CA PHE A 49 -8.12 17.76 8.63
C PHE A 49 -9.34 17.57 9.55
N GLU A 50 -9.18 17.93 10.82
CA GLU A 50 -10.24 17.85 11.82
C GLU A 50 -10.45 19.20 12.52
N ASN A 51 -11.71 19.57 12.75
CA ASN A 51 -12.07 20.77 13.51
C ASN A 51 -11.43 22.07 12.99
N GLY A 52 -11.27 22.21 11.67
CA GLY A 52 -10.74 23.43 11.05
C GLY A 52 -9.22 23.53 11.05
N ARG A 53 -8.49 22.45 11.36
CA ARG A 53 -7.02 22.41 11.33
C ARG A 53 -6.49 21.04 10.93
N PHE A 54 -5.32 20.99 10.31
CA PHE A 54 -4.55 19.75 10.16
C PHE A 54 -3.95 19.33 11.51
N SER A 55 -3.77 18.03 11.71
CA SER A 55 -3.13 17.51 12.92
C SER A 55 -1.68 18.01 13.03
N ASP A 56 -1.21 18.23 14.26
CA ASP A 56 0.19 18.61 14.53
C ASP A 56 1.19 17.45 14.35
N LYS A 57 0.72 16.28 13.89
CA LYS A 57 1.52 15.07 13.68
C LYS A 57 2.26 15.03 12.34
N GLU A 58 1.92 15.92 11.41
CA GLU A 58 2.71 16.04 10.19
C GLU A 58 4.05 16.70 10.53
N ASP A 59 5.16 16.11 10.07
CA ASP A 59 6.50 16.69 10.19
C ASP A 59 6.56 17.95 9.31
N TRP A 60 6.00 19.03 9.84
CA TRP A 60 6.04 20.36 9.24
C TRP A 60 7.48 20.85 9.31
N THR A 61 8.24 20.59 8.26
CA THR A 61 9.53 21.25 8.12
C THR A 61 9.29 22.71 7.74
N THR A 62 10.11 23.62 8.27
CA THR A 62 10.26 24.96 7.68
C THR A 62 11.19 24.83 6.48
N GLY A 63 10.72 24.16 5.42
CA GLY A 63 11.44 24.00 4.16
C GLY A 63 11.35 25.22 3.24
N GLU A 64 12.11 25.23 2.16
CA GLU A 64 11.94 26.20 1.06
C GLU A 64 10.74 25.78 0.19
N GLU A 65 10.08 26.75 -0.47
CA GLU A 65 9.01 26.46 -1.42
C GLU A 65 9.50 25.45 -2.48
N SER A 66 8.72 24.39 -2.73
CA SER A 66 8.96 23.57 -3.92
C SER A 66 8.69 24.43 -5.15
N PRO A 67 9.68 24.68 -6.01
CA PRO A 67 9.54 25.56 -7.18
C PRO A 67 8.60 24.97 -8.25
N ASP A 68 8.32 23.67 -8.16
CA ASP A 68 7.62 22.92 -9.20
C ASP A 68 6.11 22.76 -8.94
N TRP A 69 5.67 23.05 -7.71
CA TRP A 69 4.30 22.80 -7.28
C TRP A 69 3.71 23.99 -6.50
N GLY A 70 2.42 24.24 -6.65
CA GLY A 70 1.72 25.28 -5.91
C GLY A 70 0.27 24.90 -5.68
N GLY A 71 -0.25 25.13 -4.48
CA GLY A 71 -1.61 24.75 -4.14
C GLY A 71 -2.20 25.57 -3.01
N PHE A 72 -3.50 25.46 -2.84
CA PHE A 72 -4.28 26.14 -1.81
C PHE A 72 -5.41 25.25 -1.32
N TYR A 73 -5.88 25.52 -0.10
CA TYR A 73 -7.07 24.89 0.44
C TYR A 73 -8.19 25.92 0.61
N THR A 74 -9.42 25.48 0.41
CA THR A 74 -10.63 26.23 0.76
C THR A 74 -11.42 25.43 1.77
N TYR A 75 -11.97 26.09 2.79
CA TYR A 75 -12.78 25.44 3.80
C TYR A 75 -13.97 26.29 4.20
N THR A 76 -15.11 25.64 4.40
CA THR A 76 -16.37 26.20 4.90
C THR A 76 -17.02 25.16 5.83
N GLY A 77 -18.16 25.49 6.43
CA GLY A 77 -18.92 24.50 7.21
C GLY A 77 -19.48 23.31 6.40
N GLN A 78 -19.45 23.37 5.07
CA GLN A 78 -20.03 22.37 4.17
C GLN A 78 -18.99 21.73 3.23
N LEU A 79 -17.75 22.21 3.23
CA LEU A 79 -16.76 21.84 2.23
C LEU A 79 -15.36 22.03 2.77
N ILE A 80 -14.49 21.06 2.52
CA ILE A 80 -13.04 21.23 2.54
C ILE A 80 -12.53 20.79 1.17
N GLU A 81 -11.70 21.60 0.52
CA GLU A 81 -11.12 21.28 -0.78
C GLU A 81 -9.66 21.72 -0.80
N TYR A 82 -8.81 20.87 -1.36
CA TYR A 82 -7.41 21.16 -1.61
C TYR A 82 -7.13 20.97 -3.10
N VAL A 83 -6.50 21.96 -3.71
CA VAL A 83 -6.14 21.98 -5.11
C VAL A 83 -4.66 22.30 -5.21
N GLU A 84 -3.92 21.49 -5.96
CA GLU A 84 -2.51 21.71 -6.27
C GLU A 84 -2.27 21.64 -7.77
N PHE A 85 -1.22 22.31 -8.22
CA PHE A 85 -0.83 22.43 -9.60
C PHE A 85 0.66 22.14 -9.76
N CYS A 86 1.00 21.44 -10.84
CA CYS A 86 2.34 21.49 -11.39
C CYS A 86 2.55 22.86 -12.04
N LEU A 87 3.44 23.68 -11.51
CA LEU A 87 3.67 25.03 -12.01
C LEU A 87 4.30 25.03 -13.41
N ALA A 88 5.04 23.97 -13.75
CA ALA A 88 5.67 23.83 -15.05
C ALA A 88 4.68 23.48 -16.18
N THR A 89 3.62 22.74 -15.88
CA THR A 89 2.67 22.21 -16.90
C THR A 89 1.24 22.74 -16.75
N GLY A 90 0.97 23.47 -15.66
CA GLY A 90 -0.36 23.96 -15.28
C GLY A 90 -1.37 22.85 -14.99
N ILE A 91 -0.94 21.60 -14.84
CA ILE A 91 -1.84 20.48 -14.55
C ILE A 91 -2.28 20.53 -13.10
N CYS A 92 -3.59 20.45 -12.85
CA CYS A 92 -4.12 20.31 -11.50
C CYS A 92 -3.95 18.86 -11.01
N SER A 93 -3.09 18.68 -10.01
CA SER A 93 -2.89 17.42 -9.29
C SER A 93 -2.19 17.65 -7.94
N PRO A 94 -2.73 17.14 -6.81
CA PRO A 94 -4.07 16.55 -6.67
C PRO A 94 -5.21 17.57 -6.62
N LEU A 95 -6.45 17.08 -6.77
CA LEU A 95 -7.65 17.69 -6.20
C LEU A 95 -8.23 16.73 -5.15
N GLN A 96 -8.38 17.22 -3.92
CA GLN A 96 -9.04 16.50 -2.84
C GLN A 96 -10.24 17.31 -2.35
N ARG A 97 -11.35 16.65 -2.05
CA ARG A 97 -12.59 17.33 -1.65
C ARG A 97 -13.39 16.49 -0.67
N ILE A 98 -13.83 17.11 0.41
CA ILE A 98 -14.74 16.54 1.40
C ILE A 98 -15.98 17.44 1.50
N GLU A 99 -17.16 16.89 1.19
CA GLU A 99 -18.43 17.61 1.34
C GLU A 99 -19.14 17.19 2.61
N TYR A 100 -19.68 18.16 3.35
CA TYR A 100 -20.41 17.96 4.60
C TYR A 100 -21.87 18.39 4.46
N GLN A 101 -22.74 17.66 5.14
CA GLN A 101 -24.14 18.03 5.34
C GLN A 101 -24.45 17.88 6.83
N GLU A 102 -24.90 18.96 7.47
CA GLU A 102 -25.23 18.96 8.91
C GLU A 102 -24.07 18.43 9.78
N GLY A 103 -22.83 18.78 9.43
CA GLY A 103 -21.62 18.32 10.14
C GLY A 103 -21.18 16.88 9.84
N LYS A 104 -21.90 16.15 8.98
CA LYS A 104 -21.56 14.78 8.58
C LYS A 104 -20.83 14.77 7.25
N LYS A 105 -19.74 13.99 7.15
CA LYS A 105 -19.00 13.75 5.89
C LYS A 105 -19.90 12.97 4.92
N MET A 106 -20.33 13.61 3.85
CA MET A 106 -21.23 13.01 2.85
C MET A 106 -20.50 12.45 1.64
N VAL A 107 -19.42 13.12 1.23
CA VAL A 107 -18.62 12.74 0.06
C VAL A 107 -17.13 12.88 0.40
N ASN A 108 -16.34 11.90 -0.02
CA ASN A 108 -14.88 11.97 -0.12
C ASN A 108 -14.49 11.88 -1.59
N PHE A 109 -13.69 12.80 -2.09
CA PHE A 109 -13.18 12.77 -3.45
C PHE A 109 -11.69 13.00 -3.44
N ARG A 110 -10.97 12.13 -4.14
CA ARG A 110 -9.54 12.27 -4.40
C ARG A 110 -9.29 12.03 -5.87
N LEU A 111 -8.55 12.93 -6.48
CA LEU A 111 -8.04 12.81 -7.83
C LEU A 111 -6.57 13.17 -7.81
N HIS A 112 -5.75 12.29 -8.36
CA HIS A 112 -4.35 12.50 -8.60
C HIS A 112 -4.03 12.12 -10.04
N VAL A 113 -3.31 13.00 -10.73
CA VAL A 113 -2.67 12.70 -12.00
C VAL A 113 -1.33 12.03 -11.71
N ASN A 114 -1.08 10.87 -12.32
CA ASN A 114 0.19 10.16 -12.21
C ASN A 114 1.38 11.11 -12.47
N GLY A 115 2.47 10.94 -11.72
CA GLY A 115 3.62 11.86 -11.73
C GLY A 115 3.28 13.33 -11.45
N GLY A 116 2.11 13.59 -10.85
CA GLY A 116 1.51 14.91 -10.65
C GLY A 116 1.20 15.68 -11.95
N GLY A 117 1.35 15.05 -13.12
CA GLY A 117 1.26 15.74 -14.42
C GLY A 117 2.53 16.49 -14.85
N SER A 118 3.67 16.26 -14.19
CA SER A 118 4.96 16.90 -14.53
C SER A 118 5.52 16.46 -15.89
N TYR A 119 5.21 15.26 -16.35
CA TYR A 119 5.63 14.73 -17.65
C TYR A 119 4.73 15.15 -18.82
N ILE A 120 3.59 15.80 -18.54
CA ILE A 120 2.62 16.15 -19.57
C ILE A 120 3.15 17.34 -20.34
N GLN A 121 3.53 17.10 -21.60
CA GLN A 121 3.97 18.16 -22.49
C GLN A 121 2.77 19.03 -22.89
N GLU A 122 2.92 20.35 -22.75
CA GLU A 122 1.92 21.31 -23.18
C GLU A 122 1.82 21.32 -24.71
N GLN A 123 0.81 20.66 -25.27
CA GLN A 123 0.55 20.66 -26.72
C GLN A 123 -0.28 21.87 -27.18
N GLY A 124 -0.21 23.00 -26.45
CA GLY A 124 -1.08 24.16 -26.69
C GLY A 124 -2.57 23.91 -26.41
N TRP A 125 -2.89 22.85 -25.65
CA TRP A 125 -4.25 22.54 -25.23
C TRP A 125 -4.81 23.62 -24.30
N SER A 126 -6.07 23.97 -24.52
CA SER A 126 -6.85 24.70 -23.52
C SER A 126 -6.97 23.89 -22.22
N ASN A 127 -7.27 24.58 -21.12
CA ASN A 127 -7.49 23.97 -19.81
C ASN A 127 -8.56 22.85 -19.85
N GLU A 128 -9.66 23.09 -20.58
CA GLU A 128 -10.70 22.09 -20.78
C GLU A 128 -10.18 20.86 -21.55
N GLU A 129 -9.40 21.07 -22.60
CA GLU A 129 -8.78 19.97 -23.37
C GLU A 129 -7.80 19.17 -22.52
N LYS A 130 -6.95 19.84 -21.71
CA LYS A 130 -6.03 19.18 -20.76
C LYS A 130 -6.80 18.21 -19.87
N GLY A 131 -7.86 18.69 -19.21
CA GLY A 131 -8.70 17.86 -18.35
C GLY A 131 -9.38 16.71 -19.08
N ARG A 132 -9.95 16.95 -20.28
CA ARG A 132 -10.59 15.89 -21.07
C ARG A 132 -9.61 14.82 -21.56
N GLN A 133 -8.40 15.18 -21.96
CA GLN A 133 -7.39 14.21 -22.39
C GLN A 133 -7.00 13.30 -21.22
N LEU A 134 -6.76 13.89 -20.05
CA LEU A 134 -6.43 13.17 -18.83
C LEU A 134 -7.57 12.24 -18.36
N ILE A 135 -8.81 12.70 -18.41
CA ILE A 135 -9.99 11.86 -18.11
C ILE A 135 -10.11 10.71 -19.10
N ASN A 136 -9.69 10.84 -20.35
CA ASN A 136 -9.78 9.75 -21.31
C ASN A 136 -8.55 8.82 -21.30
N SER A 137 -7.48 9.23 -20.62
CA SER A 137 -6.28 8.42 -20.49
C SER A 137 -6.50 7.19 -19.60
N PRO A 138 -6.07 5.99 -20.03
CA PRO A 138 -6.12 4.80 -19.18
C PRO A 138 -5.00 4.74 -18.13
N TYR A 139 -4.00 5.64 -18.18
CA TYR A 139 -2.79 5.57 -17.35
C TYR A 139 -2.55 6.77 -16.45
N ASP A 140 -3.19 7.91 -16.72
CA ASP A 140 -2.83 9.15 -16.05
C ASP A 140 -3.66 9.44 -14.81
N LEU A 141 -4.87 8.87 -14.67
CA LEU A 141 -5.80 9.28 -13.61
C LEU A 141 -5.95 8.21 -12.51
N LEU A 142 -5.63 8.60 -11.28
CA LEU A 142 -6.01 7.91 -10.05
C LEU A 142 -7.16 8.68 -9.41
N LEU A 143 -8.33 8.05 -9.31
CA LEU A 143 -9.55 8.67 -8.81
C LEU A 143 -10.25 7.75 -7.82
N SER A 144 -10.72 8.34 -6.72
CA SER A 144 -11.60 7.71 -5.75
C SER A 144 -12.71 8.69 -5.37
N VAL A 145 -13.97 8.23 -5.43
CA VAL A 145 -15.14 8.94 -4.93
C VAL A 145 -15.88 8.01 -3.99
N GLU A 146 -16.10 8.44 -2.75
CA GLU A 146 -16.90 7.73 -1.75
C GLU A 146 -18.09 8.59 -1.33
N SER A 147 -19.26 7.96 -1.13
CA SER A 147 -20.45 8.61 -0.58
C SER A 147 -20.99 7.83 0.60
N TYR A 148 -21.25 8.52 1.72
CA TYR A 148 -21.60 7.89 2.99
C TYR A 148 -23.11 7.92 3.25
N GLN A 149 -23.61 6.81 3.81
CA GLN A 149 -24.98 6.64 4.26
C GLN A 149 -25.00 6.47 5.78
N PHE A 150 -25.99 7.08 6.42
CA PHE A 150 -26.07 7.16 7.87
C PHE A 150 -27.36 6.53 8.41
N ASP A 151 -27.29 5.95 9.60
CA ASP A 151 -28.48 5.54 10.36
C ASP A 151 -29.16 6.73 11.07
N ALA A 152 -30.27 6.45 11.75
CA ALA A 152 -31.02 7.44 12.53
C ALA A 152 -30.23 8.05 13.71
N LYS A 153 -29.20 7.34 14.21
CA LYS A 153 -28.29 7.84 15.25
C LYS A 153 -27.14 8.67 14.68
N GLY A 154 -27.06 8.80 13.35
CA GLY A 154 -26.02 9.55 12.66
C GLY A 154 -24.71 8.78 12.47
N LYS A 155 -24.71 7.45 12.59
CA LYS A 155 -23.54 6.61 12.31
C LYS A 155 -23.46 6.21 10.85
N VAL A 156 -22.26 6.11 10.31
CA VAL A 156 -22.06 5.57 8.97
C VAL A 156 -22.42 4.09 8.97
N ILE A 157 -23.34 3.67 8.11
CA ILE A 157 -23.69 2.25 7.95
C ILE A 157 -23.14 1.68 6.65
N ARG A 158 -22.91 2.55 5.66
CA ARG A 158 -22.44 2.18 4.34
C ARG A 158 -21.68 3.33 3.69
N ALA A 159 -20.65 3.01 2.92
CA ALA A 159 -20.08 3.95 1.95
C ALA A 159 -20.11 3.31 0.56
N ASP A 160 -20.66 3.98 -0.45
CA ASP A 160 -20.58 3.52 -1.84
C ASP A 160 -19.38 4.20 -2.53
N GLY A 161 -18.59 3.45 -3.28
CA GLY A 161 -17.36 3.89 -3.91
C GLY A 161 -17.35 3.70 -5.43
N ILE A 162 -16.73 4.64 -6.15
CA ILE A 162 -16.31 4.47 -7.54
C ILE A 162 -14.84 4.90 -7.65
N HIS A 163 -14.05 4.03 -8.27
CA HIS A 163 -12.61 4.20 -8.38
C HIS A 163 -12.20 4.10 -9.85
N ARG A 164 -11.12 4.78 -10.20
CA ARG A 164 -10.42 4.59 -11.46
C ARG A 164 -8.92 4.58 -11.19
N MET A 165 -8.28 3.48 -11.54
CA MET A 165 -6.84 3.30 -11.31
C MET A 165 -6.15 2.83 -12.58
N PRO A 166 -4.93 3.33 -12.88
CA PRO A 166 -4.12 2.82 -13.97
C PRO A 166 -3.95 1.30 -13.89
N GLY A 167 -4.11 0.60 -15.01
CA GLY A 167 -4.00 -0.86 -15.09
C GLY A 167 -5.22 -1.66 -14.59
N LEU A 168 -6.01 -1.12 -13.65
CA LEU A 168 -7.24 -1.78 -13.15
C LEU A 168 -8.52 -1.27 -13.83
N GLY A 169 -8.49 -0.05 -14.38
CA GLY A 169 -9.66 0.59 -14.96
C GLY A 169 -10.63 1.11 -13.90
N GLN A 170 -11.91 1.24 -14.27
CA GLN A 170 -12.97 1.71 -13.38
C GLN A 170 -13.63 0.53 -12.66
N TYR A 171 -13.80 0.62 -11.36
CA TYR A 171 -14.48 -0.39 -10.54
C TYR A 171 -15.30 0.25 -9.41
N PHE A 172 -16.29 -0.49 -8.92
CA PHE A 172 -17.16 -0.04 -7.83
C PHE A 172 -16.88 -0.80 -6.55
N THR A 173 -17.02 -0.10 -5.42
CA THR A 173 -16.93 -0.71 -4.10
C THR A 173 -18.12 -0.32 -3.23
N TRP A 174 -18.32 -1.06 -2.15
CA TRP A 174 -19.06 -0.55 -1.01
C TRP A 174 -18.47 -1.03 0.30
N ASP A 175 -18.52 -0.18 1.30
CA ASP A 175 -18.03 -0.47 2.63
C ASP A 175 -19.20 -0.71 3.57
N GLU A 176 -19.08 -1.69 4.45
CA GLU A 176 -20.03 -1.98 5.52
C GLU A 176 -19.37 -1.75 6.87
N TYR A 177 -20.06 -1.00 7.73
CA TYR A 177 -19.57 -0.56 9.02
C TYR A 177 -20.25 -1.36 10.12
N THR A 178 -19.45 -1.93 11.01
CA THR A 178 -19.97 -2.68 12.17
C THR A 178 -19.55 -1.98 13.45
N TYR A 179 -20.45 -1.95 14.42
CA TYR A 179 -20.28 -1.30 15.72
C TYR A 179 -20.50 -2.32 16.83
N ASP A 180 -19.86 -2.10 17.98
CA ASP A 180 -20.12 -2.91 19.17
C ASP A 180 -21.37 -2.46 19.93
N ALA A 181 -21.67 -3.14 21.04
CA ALA A 181 -22.82 -2.85 21.90
C ALA A 181 -22.76 -1.45 22.55
N SER A 182 -21.57 -0.85 22.65
CA SER A 182 -21.34 0.51 23.15
C SER A 182 -21.33 1.54 22.03
N ASP A 183 -21.90 1.17 20.88
CA ASP A 183 -22.02 2.03 19.71
C ASP A 183 -20.67 2.49 19.10
N THR A 184 -19.55 1.84 19.43
CA THR A 184 -18.19 2.18 18.95
C THR A 184 -17.83 1.38 17.70
N LEU A 185 -17.19 2.02 16.71
CA LEU A 185 -16.78 1.36 15.45
C LEU A 185 -15.87 0.15 15.74
N LEU A 186 -16.17 -0.99 15.12
CA LEU A 186 -15.45 -2.25 15.29
C LEU A 186 -14.71 -2.66 14.02
N ARG A 187 -15.41 -2.70 12.87
CA ARG A 187 -14.82 -3.09 11.58
C ARG A 187 -15.41 -2.30 10.42
N ILE A 188 -14.60 -2.10 9.38
CA ILE A 188 -15.06 -1.67 8.06
C ILE A 188 -14.62 -2.73 7.06
N ARG A 189 -15.59 -3.37 6.39
CA ARG A 189 -15.32 -4.33 5.31
C ARG A 189 -15.69 -3.72 3.98
N ARG A 190 -14.74 -3.72 3.05
CA ARG A 190 -14.91 -3.28 1.67
C ARG A 190 -15.24 -4.45 0.78
N TYR A 191 -16.28 -4.31 -0.02
CA TYR A 191 -16.70 -5.25 -1.04
C TYR A 191 -16.47 -4.65 -2.42
N PHE A 192 -16.11 -5.49 -3.37
CA PHE A 192 -15.89 -5.12 -4.76
C PHE A 192 -17.02 -5.69 -5.62
N ASP A 193 -17.40 -4.97 -6.68
CA ASP A 193 -18.41 -5.41 -7.64
C ASP A 193 -18.08 -6.76 -8.32
N GLN A 194 -16.80 -7.14 -8.37
CA GLN A 194 -16.31 -8.43 -8.85
C GLN A 194 -16.49 -9.58 -7.84
N GLY A 195 -17.04 -9.33 -6.65
CA GLY A 195 -17.39 -10.34 -5.65
C GLY A 195 -16.31 -10.63 -4.60
N THR A 196 -15.12 -10.03 -4.72
CA THR A 196 -14.10 -10.07 -3.67
C THR A 196 -14.43 -9.08 -2.54
N ASN A 197 -13.82 -9.27 -1.38
CA ASN A 197 -13.92 -8.33 -0.27
C ASN A 197 -12.63 -8.32 0.55
N ARG A 198 -12.43 -7.26 1.34
CA ARG A 198 -11.27 -7.09 2.22
C ARG A 198 -11.69 -6.33 3.47
N LEU A 199 -11.15 -6.73 4.62
CA LEU A 199 -11.24 -5.94 5.83
C LEU A 199 -10.24 -4.76 5.75
N ILE A 200 -10.74 -3.53 5.77
CA ILE A 200 -9.91 -2.31 5.63
C ILE A 200 -9.76 -1.53 6.93
N TYR A 201 -10.53 -1.90 7.95
CA TYR A 201 -10.42 -1.40 9.32
C TYR A 201 -10.83 -2.49 10.29
N SER A 202 -10.03 -2.65 11.33
CA SER A 202 -10.36 -3.42 12.53
C SER A 202 -9.92 -2.62 13.74
N ARG A 203 -10.82 -2.40 14.68
CA ARG A 203 -10.52 -1.68 15.92
C ARG A 203 -9.38 -2.35 16.67
N MET A 204 -8.37 -1.56 17.01
CA MET A 204 -7.31 -1.96 17.93
C MET A 204 -7.78 -1.87 19.39
N LEU A 205 -7.31 -2.81 20.22
CA LEU A 205 -7.51 -2.71 21.67
C LEU A 205 -6.66 -1.56 22.21
N ALA A 206 -7.17 -0.86 23.22
CA ALA A 206 -6.43 0.21 23.89
C ALA A 206 -5.06 -0.30 24.39
N GLY A 207 -4.00 0.47 24.13
CA GLY A 207 -2.63 0.11 24.51
C GLY A 207 -1.91 -0.84 23.55
N THR A 208 -2.52 -1.17 22.41
CA THR A 208 -1.83 -1.92 21.34
C THR A 208 -0.78 -1.03 20.68
N SER A 209 0.50 -1.44 20.69
CA SER A 209 1.57 -0.75 19.97
C SER A 209 1.79 -1.36 18.58
N ALA A 210 2.47 -0.62 17.69
CA ALA A 210 2.89 -1.13 16.39
C ALA A 210 3.69 -2.43 16.52
N GLU A 211 4.63 -2.49 17.46
CA GLU A 211 5.43 -3.71 17.67
C GLU A 211 4.61 -4.91 18.16
N MET A 212 3.55 -4.69 18.92
CA MET A 212 2.67 -5.80 19.29
C MET A 212 1.91 -6.38 18.09
N ILE A 213 1.51 -5.53 17.12
CA ILE A 213 0.87 -5.96 15.88
C ILE A 213 1.86 -6.67 14.98
N ILE A 214 3.04 -6.07 14.78
CA ILE A 214 4.14 -6.63 14.00
C ILE A 214 4.50 -8.02 14.52
N ASP A 215 4.64 -8.19 15.84
CA ASP A 215 5.05 -9.46 16.44
C ASP A 215 3.99 -10.55 16.26
N LYS A 216 2.72 -10.20 16.49
CA LYS A 216 1.60 -11.14 16.32
C LYS A 216 1.44 -11.53 14.86
N LEU A 217 1.48 -10.56 13.96
CA LEU A 217 1.30 -10.80 12.53
C LEU A 217 2.48 -11.59 11.97
N ALA A 218 3.73 -11.23 12.30
CA ALA A 218 4.90 -11.97 11.84
C ALA A 218 4.90 -13.44 12.31
N ALA A 219 4.51 -13.68 13.58
CA ALA A 219 4.39 -15.04 14.10
C ALA A 219 3.31 -15.84 13.37
N ALA A 220 2.12 -15.28 13.19
CA ALA A 220 1.01 -15.96 12.54
C ALA A 220 1.27 -16.15 11.02
N LEU A 221 1.82 -15.14 10.35
CA LEU A 221 2.21 -15.19 8.95
C LEU A 221 3.30 -16.24 8.71
N SER A 222 4.26 -16.41 9.63
CA SER A 222 5.27 -17.47 9.50
C SER A 222 4.66 -18.87 9.42
N ILE A 223 3.55 -19.10 10.13
CA ILE A 223 2.82 -20.38 10.10
C ILE A 223 2.11 -20.51 8.75
N ALA A 224 1.41 -19.46 8.31
CA ALA A 224 0.70 -19.43 7.02
C ALA A 224 1.65 -19.62 5.82
N VAL A 225 2.86 -19.05 5.87
CA VAL A 225 3.92 -19.29 4.89
C VAL A 225 4.28 -20.78 4.86
N VAL A 226 4.56 -21.39 6.01
CA VAL A 226 4.92 -22.81 6.07
C VAL A 226 3.76 -23.70 5.62
N ASP A 227 2.50 -23.35 5.92
CA ASP A 227 1.33 -24.07 5.40
C ASP A 227 1.29 -24.05 3.86
N ALA A 228 1.49 -22.88 3.24
CA ALA A 228 1.54 -22.76 1.78
C ALA A 228 2.69 -23.58 1.16
N LEU A 229 3.88 -23.53 1.76
CA LEU A 229 5.03 -24.32 1.29
C LEU A 229 4.80 -25.83 1.46
N VAL A 230 4.19 -26.26 2.56
CA VAL A 230 3.86 -27.69 2.78
C VAL A 230 2.86 -28.19 1.75
N ASP A 231 1.80 -27.43 1.49
CA ASP A 231 0.79 -27.78 0.48
C ASP A 231 1.42 -27.88 -0.92
N ASP A 232 2.28 -26.93 -1.29
CA ASP A 232 2.97 -26.97 -2.58
C ASP A 232 3.92 -28.19 -2.71
N ARG A 233 4.77 -28.44 -1.70
CA ARG A 233 5.67 -29.60 -1.68
C ARG A 233 4.91 -30.93 -1.74
N GLN A 234 3.74 -31.02 -1.12
CA GLN A 234 2.88 -32.20 -1.21
C GLN A 234 2.29 -32.39 -2.61
N LYS A 235 1.85 -31.31 -3.26
CA LYS A 235 1.38 -31.36 -4.66
C LYS A 235 2.49 -31.79 -5.61
N GLU A 236 3.70 -31.27 -5.44
CA GLU A 236 4.86 -31.64 -6.26
C GLU A 236 5.26 -33.10 -6.05
N ALA A 237 5.34 -33.58 -4.81
CA ALA A 237 5.63 -34.98 -4.50
C ALA A 237 4.60 -35.93 -5.14
N THR A 238 3.31 -35.54 -5.08
CA THR A 238 2.21 -36.30 -5.72
C THR A 238 2.36 -36.33 -7.25
N ARG A 239 2.69 -35.20 -7.88
CA ARG A 239 2.89 -35.11 -9.35
C ARG A 239 4.10 -35.91 -9.83
N SER A 240 5.18 -35.90 -9.06
CA SER A 240 6.44 -36.58 -9.40
C SER A 240 6.48 -38.07 -9.01
N GLY A 241 5.51 -38.54 -8.22
CA GLY A 241 5.54 -39.89 -7.65
C GLY A 241 6.63 -40.09 -6.60
N THR A 242 7.21 -38.99 -6.08
CA THR A 242 8.29 -39.03 -5.10
C THR A 242 7.72 -39.33 -3.72
N PRO A 243 8.21 -40.37 -3.01
CA PRO A 243 7.80 -40.63 -1.64
C PRO A 243 8.09 -39.41 -0.75
N GLN A 244 7.22 -39.13 0.22
CA GLN A 244 7.38 -37.98 1.11
C GLN A 244 8.69 -38.01 1.93
N SER A 245 9.26 -39.19 2.15
CA SER A 245 10.56 -39.39 2.79
C SER A 245 11.78 -39.06 1.91
N ALA A 246 11.56 -38.79 0.62
CA ALA A 246 12.60 -38.46 -0.37
C ALA A 246 12.48 -37.00 -0.86
N VAL A 247 11.69 -36.18 -0.17
CA VAL A 247 11.47 -34.76 -0.47
C VAL A 247 12.78 -34.02 -0.23
N GLU A 248 13.32 -33.44 -1.30
CA GLU A 248 14.57 -32.70 -1.26
C GLU A 248 14.52 -31.52 -0.26
N PRO A 249 15.61 -31.26 0.50
CA PRO A 249 15.66 -30.14 1.42
C PRO A 249 15.56 -28.78 0.73
N ILE A 250 14.88 -27.85 1.38
CA ILE A 250 14.85 -26.43 1.01
C ILE A 250 16.14 -25.77 1.52
N GLY A 251 16.85 -25.05 0.64
CA GLY A 251 18.00 -24.24 1.01
C GLY A 251 17.65 -22.78 1.30
N PHE A 252 16.59 -22.26 0.66
CA PHE A 252 16.26 -20.84 0.78
C PHE A 252 14.77 -20.56 0.60
N VAL A 253 14.24 -19.55 1.30
CA VAL A 253 12.86 -19.03 1.14
C VAL A 253 12.89 -17.53 0.84
N ASN A 254 12.11 -17.09 -0.15
CA ASN A 254 11.90 -15.68 -0.47
C ASN A 254 10.44 -15.28 -0.25
N LEU A 255 10.22 -14.22 0.54
CA LEU A 255 8.95 -13.54 0.71
C LEU A 255 8.95 -12.27 -0.15
N SER A 256 8.36 -12.36 -1.34
CA SER A 256 8.25 -11.22 -2.26
C SER A 256 7.05 -10.35 -1.91
N TYR A 257 7.25 -9.04 -1.85
CA TYR A 257 6.21 -8.05 -1.55
C TYR A 257 6.44 -6.76 -2.36
N ARG A 258 5.53 -5.78 -2.24
CA ARG A 258 5.71 -4.44 -2.80
C ARG A 258 5.74 -3.39 -1.69
N TYR A 259 6.88 -2.74 -1.51
CA TYR A 259 7.09 -1.72 -0.49
C TYR A 259 6.17 -0.51 -0.72
N ALA A 260 5.66 0.05 0.38
CA ALA A 260 4.71 1.16 0.40
C ALA A 260 3.39 0.93 -0.38
N ASP A 261 3.08 -0.32 -0.76
CA ASP A 261 1.88 -0.66 -1.53
C ASP A 261 1.22 -1.94 -1.01
N ASN A 262 1.91 -3.08 -1.10
CA ASN A 262 1.33 -4.39 -0.81
C ASN A 262 2.25 -5.27 0.05
N TYR A 263 1.88 -5.43 1.32
CA TYR A 263 2.57 -6.27 2.30
C TYR A 263 1.95 -7.67 2.47
N TYR A 264 1.10 -8.12 1.55
CA TYR A 264 0.66 -9.51 1.45
C TYR A 264 1.69 -10.26 0.62
N PRO A 265 2.64 -11.00 1.23
CA PRO A 265 3.75 -11.54 0.47
C PRO A 265 3.30 -12.75 -0.35
N MET A 266 4.07 -13.04 -1.39
CA MET A 266 4.11 -14.35 -2.01
C MET A 266 5.35 -15.11 -1.50
N ALA A 267 5.24 -16.41 -1.28
CA ALA A 267 6.36 -17.23 -0.81
C ALA A 267 6.91 -18.16 -1.90
N GLY A 268 8.17 -17.97 -2.26
CA GLY A 268 8.95 -18.88 -3.09
C GLY A 268 10.00 -19.62 -2.26
N TYR A 269 10.48 -20.75 -2.76
CA TYR A 269 11.60 -21.48 -2.16
C TYR A 269 12.54 -22.04 -3.22
N GLN A 270 13.78 -22.32 -2.82
CA GLN A 270 14.75 -23.03 -3.64
C GLN A 270 15.20 -24.32 -2.95
N LEU A 271 15.31 -25.38 -3.73
CA LEU A 271 15.89 -26.65 -3.30
C LEU A 271 17.42 -26.59 -3.34
N VAL A 272 18.08 -27.35 -2.48
CA VAL A 272 19.55 -27.35 -2.38
C VAL A 272 20.23 -27.69 -3.72
N ARG A 273 19.69 -28.63 -4.50
CA ARG A 273 20.21 -28.98 -5.82
C ARG A 273 20.04 -27.83 -6.82
N THR A 274 18.91 -27.15 -6.80
CA THR A 274 18.66 -26.01 -7.68
C THR A 274 19.66 -24.89 -7.41
N ILE A 275 19.86 -24.52 -6.14
CA ILE A 275 20.88 -23.54 -5.75
C ILE A 275 22.26 -23.93 -6.31
N LYS A 276 22.66 -25.19 -6.12
CA LYS A 276 23.96 -25.68 -6.63
C LYS A 276 24.08 -25.59 -8.15
N GLN A 277 23.03 -25.99 -8.86
CA GLN A 277 23.00 -25.92 -10.32
C GLN A 277 23.09 -24.46 -10.80
N ASP A 278 22.31 -23.55 -10.21
CA ASP A 278 22.29 -22.15 -10.60
C ASP A 278 23.64 -21.45 -10.31
N LEU A 279 24.33 -21.85 -9.23
CA LEU A 279 25.68 -21.39 -8.93
C LEU A 279 26.72 -21.93 -9.94
N GLU A 280 26.62 -23.21 -10.33
CA GLU A 280 27.50 -23.80 -11.35
C GLU A 280 27.31 -23.13 -12.73
N GLU A 281 26.06 -22.75 -13.04
CA GLU A 281 25.70 -22.07 -14.28
C GLU A 281 25.94 -20.55 -14.23
N GLY A 282 26.21 -19.99 -13.05
CA GLY A 282 26.43 -18.55 -12.84
C GLY A 282 25.18 -17.70 -13.02
N ILE A 283 24.00 -18.27 -12.77
CA ILE A 283 22.69 -17.64 -12.98
C ILE A 283 21.90 -17.44 -11.68
N PHE A 284 22.48 -17.79 -10.53
CA PHE A 284 21.84 -17.60 -9.24
C PHE A 284 21.54 -16.11 -8.99
N ASP A 285 20.31 -15.80 -8.63
CA ASP A 285 19.92 -14.52 -8.04
C ASP A 285 18.93 -14.77 -6.88
N PHE A 286 18.55 -13.70 -6.15
CA PHE A 286 17.51 -13.76 -5.12
C PHE A 286 16.10 -13.38 -5.62
N TYR A 287 15.96 -12.99 -6.89
CA TYR A 287 14.80 -12.29 -7.48
C TYR A 287 13.95 -13.15 -8.44
N SER A 288 14.55 -14.14 -9.08
CA SER A 288 14.00 -14.92 -10.19
C SER A 288 12.79 -15.79 -9.79
N PHE A 289 12.49 -15.89 -8.49
CA PHE A 289 11.46 -16.75 -7.89
C PHE A 289 10.04 -16.17 -7.87
N VAL A 290 9.82 -14.95 -8.36
CA VAL A 290 8.47 -14.35 -8.40
C VAL A 290 7.53 -15.16 -9.32
N ARG A 291 8.06 -15.95 -10.26
CA ARG A 291 7.25 -16.68 -11.26
C ARG A 291 6.54 -17.94 -10.73
N GLU A 292 7.02 -18.54 -9.63
CA GLU A 292 6.43 -19.75 -9.02
C GLU A 292 6.06 -19.54 -7.55
N ALA A 293 5.96 -18.28 -7.11
CA ALA A 293 5.66 -17.99 -5.72
C ALA A 293 4.23 -18.39 -5.34
N ASN A 294 4.08 -19.01 -4.18
CA ASN A 294 2.81 -19.48 -3.66
C ASN A 294 2.02 -18.33 -3.04
N TYR A 295 0.73 -18.27 -3.37
CA TYR A 295 -0.22 -17.41 -2.65
C TYR A 295 -0.42 -17.95 -1.24
N ILE A 296 -0.27 -17.07 -0.25
CA ILE A 296 -0.47 -17.40 1.15
C ILE A 296 -1.92 -17.08 1.51
N ASP A 297 -2.64 -18.08 2.07
CA ASP A 297 -3.96 -17.83 2.65
C ASP A 297 -3.81 -17.03 3.95
N THR A 298 -4.15 -15.74 3.85
CA THR A 298 -4.10 -14.78 4.94
C THR A 298 -5.48 -14.40 5.45
N THR A 299 -6.53 -15.14 5.06
CA THR A 299 -7.92 -14.82 5.43
C THR A 299 -8.10 -14.73 6.94
N HIS A 300 -7.45 -15.63 7.69
CA HIS A 300 -7.48 -15.66 9.15
C HIS A 300 -6.65 -14.54 9.83
N LEU A 301 -5.86 -13.80 9.05
CA LEU A 301 -4.98 -12.71 9.50
C LEU A 301 -5.55 -11.32 9.18
N GLU A 302 -6.73 -11.23 8.57
CA GLU A 302 -7.30 -9.98 8.06
C GLU A 302 -7.41 -8.88 9.12
N ASP A 303 -7.74 -9.23 10.38
CA ASP A 303 -7.82 -8.25 11.48
C ASP A 303 -6.44 -7.64 11.77
N LEU A 304 -5.36 -8.45 11.78
CA LEU A 304 -3.99 -7.98 12.03
C LEU A 304 -3.46 -7.16 10.86
N TYR A 305 -3.73 -7.56 9.63
CA TYR A 305 -3.37 -6.78 8.45
C TYR A 305 -4.08 -5.42 8.43
N ALA A 306 -5.40 -5.41 8.69
CA ALA A 306 -6.14 -4.16 8.76
C ALA A 306 -5.62 -3.23 9.88
N GLN A 307 -5.15 -3.78 11.00
CA GLN A 307 -4.53 -3.01 12.09
C GLN A 307 -3.15 -2.47 11.70
N LEU A 308 -2.33 -3.27 11.02
CA LEU A 308 -1.03 -2.83 10.50
C LEU A 308 -1.22 -1.71 9.46
N ASP A 309 -2.16 -1.85 8.53
CA ASP A 309 -2.47 -0.82 7.53
C ASP A 309 -2.95 0.48 8.18
N GLN A 310 -3.69 0.41 9.29
CA GLN A 310 -4.07 1.59 10.08
C GLN A 310 -2.85 2.26 10.68
N LEU A 311 -1.95 1.51 11.32
CA LEU A 311 -0.73 2.04 11.93
C LEU A 311 0.20 2.68 10.89
N ILE A 312 0.40 2.03 9.73
CA ILE A 312 1.20 2.58 8.62
C ILE A 312 0.66 3.96 8.21
N LYS A 313 -0.66 4.12 8.13
CA LYS A 313 -1.29 5.41 7.78
C LYS A 313 -1.21 6.43 8.92
N GLU A 314 -1.49 6.02 10.14
CA GLU A 314 -1.50 6.90 11.32
C GLU A 314 -0.11 7.42 11.69
N GLU A 315 0.93 6.61 11.48
CA GLU A 315 2.33 6.95 11.72
C GLU A 315 3.05 7.48 10.46
N ASN A 316 2.41 7.35 9.30
CA ASN A 316 3.02 7.61 7.99
C ASN A 316 4.37 6.87 7.80
N ASP A 317 4.46 5.65 8.34
CA ASP A 317 5.67 4.82 8.33
C ASP A 317 5.45 3.54 7.49
N PRO A 318 5.76 3.55 6.18
CA PRO A 318 5.73 2.34 5.36
C PRO A 318 6.75 1.27 5.79
N ASP A 319 7.74 1.59 6.63
CA ASP A 319 8.69 0.59 7.11
C ASP A 319 8.06 -0.40 8.10
N LEU A 320 6.90 -0.11 8.71
CA LEU A 320 6.23 -1.06 9.61
C LEU A 320 5.89 -2.38 8.89
N GLY A 321 5.43 -2.31 7.64
CA GLY A 321 5.15 -3.50 6.84
C GLY A 321 6.41 -4.28 6.46
N ARG A 322 7.50 -3.58 6.12
CA ARG A 322 8.81 -4.16 5.87
C ARG A 322 9.38 -4.85 7.12
N LYS A 323 9.33 -4.19 8.28
CA LYS A 323 9.74 -4.73 9.59
C LYS A 323 8.98 -6.03 9.90
N MET A 324 7.67 -6.05 9.67
CA MET A 324 6.84 -7.25 9.85
C MET A 324 7.28 -8.42 8.96
N LEU A 325 7.54 -8.18 7.68
CA LEU A 325 7.96 -9.24 6.76
C LEU A 325 9.37 -9.75 7.06
N ARG A 326 10.33 -8.87 7.36
CA ARG A 326 11.69 -9.26 7.77
C ARG A 326 11.67 -10.06 9.08
N LYS A 327 10.81 -9.67 10.04
CA LYS A 327 10.59 -10.44 11.27
C LYS A 327 9.95 -11.81 11.00
N THR A 328 9.06 -11.90 10.01
CA THR A 328 8.51 -13.18 9.55
C THR A 328 9.62 -14.11 9.06
N SER A 329 10.52 -13.62 8.21
CA SER A 329 11.70 -14.37 7.75
C SER A 329 12.59 -14.83 8.89
N ALA A 330 12.85 -13.96 9.87
CA ALA A 330 13.64 -14.32 11.05
C ALA A 330 13.00 -15.46 11.86
N ILE A 331 11.67 -15.47 11.97
CA ILE A 331 10.94 -16.56 12.63
C ILE A 331 11.07 -17.86 11.81
N LEU A 332 10.95 -17.81 10.48
CA LEU A 332 11.13 -18.98 9.61
C LEU A 332 12.51 -19.62 9.79
N ILE A 333 13.57 -18.82 9.84
CA ILE A 333 14.96 -19.28 10.08
C ILE A 333 15.09 -19.90 11.46
N ARG A 334 14.74 -19.14 12.52
CA ARG A 334 14.92 -19.58 13.91
C ARG A 334 14.14 -20.85 14.23
N THR A 335 12.94 -21.00 13.65
CA THR A 335 12.09 -22.17 13.87
C THR A 335 12.39 -23.32 12.92
N ARG A 336 13.33 -23.14 11.98
CA ARG A 336 13.66 -24.12 10.92
C ARG A 336 12.40 -24.57 10.18
N LEU A 337 11.61 -23.60 9.69
CA LEU A 337 10.28 -23.80 9.10
C LEU A 337 9.33 -24.60 10.01
N HIS A 338 9.32 -24.29 11.31
CA HIS A 338 8.59 -25.02 12.35
C HIS A 338 8.87 -26.54 12.34
N ASN A 339 10.01 -26.98 11.80
CA ASN A 339 10.40 -28.38 11.57
C ASN A 339 9.39 -29.19 10.71
N ARG A 340 8.60 -28.52 9.86
CA ARG A 340 7.57 -29.16 9.04
C ARG A 340 8.06 -29.57 7.65
N LEU A 341 9.19 -29.03 7.22
CA LEU A 341 9.83 -29.31 5.94
C LEU A 341 11.32 -29.60 6.16
N PRO A 342 11.93 -30.50 5.37
CA PRO A 342 13.37 -30.70 5.40
C PRO A 342 14.07 -29.43 4.87
N ILE A 343 15.11 -28.99 5.56
CA ILE A 343 15.92 -27.83 5.18
C ILE A 343 17.41 -28.15 5.28
N SER A 344 18.25 -27.38 4.59
CA SER A 344 19.71 -27.50 4.73
C SER A 344 20.22 -26.93 6.05
N ASP A 345 21.49 -27.19 6.35
CA ASP A 345 22.15 -26.65 7.56
C ASP A 345 22.36 -25.14 7.46
N ASP A 346 22.63 -24.66 6.24
CA ASP A 346 22.80 -23.26 5.85
C ASP A 346 21.50 -22.62 5.35
N PHE A 347 20.34 -23.15 5.76
CA PHE A 347 19.04 -22.62 5.38
C PHE A 347 18.88 -21.15 5.77
N GLY A 348 18.40 -20.33 4.83
CA GLY A 348 18.04 -18.95 5.11
C GLY A 348 16.73 -18.51 4.47
N ALA A 349 16.30 -17.30 4.84
CA ALA A 349 15.08 -16.70 4.31
C ALA A 349 15.24 -15.18 4.16
N VAL A 350 14.57 -14.60 3.16
CA VAL A 350 14.56 -13.16 2.93
C VAL A 350 13.16 -12.65 2.67
N ALA A 351 12.88 -11.42 3.06
CA ALA A 351 11.73 -10.66 2.58
C ALA A 351 12.23 -9.48 1.76
N LEU A 352 11.83 -9.40 0.49
CA LEU A 352 12.43 -8.49 -0.48
C LEU A 352 11.42 -7.94 -1.50
N ASP A 353 11.42 -6.62 -1.70
CA ASP A 353 10.84 -6.00 -2.90
C ASP A 353 11.93 -5.85 -3.95
N GLY A 354 12.03 -6.83 -4.85
CA GLY A 354 13.07 -6.85 -5.87
C GLY A 354 12.96 -5.79 -6.96
N SER A 355 11.92 -4.95 -6.92
CA SER A 355 11.82 -3.80 -7.84
C SER A 355 12.58 -2.57 -7.36
N ILE A 356 12.96 -2.52 -6.07
CA ILE A 356 13.60 -1.35 -5.46
C ILE A 356 14.71 -1.69 -4.43
N GLU A 357 14.82 -2.93 -3.96
CA GLU A 357 15.77 -3.38 -2.92
C GLU A 357 16.75 -4.45 -3.44
N GLY A 358 17.94 -4.52 -2.83
CA GLY A 358 18.94 -5.58 -2.99
C GLY A 358 19.88 -5.42 -4.19
N HIS A 359 19.88 -4.25 -4.84
CA HIS A 359 20.59 -4.05 -6.11
C HIS A 359 22.12 -3.95 -5.98
N SER A 360 22.66 -3.99 -4.76
CA SER A 360 24.08 -4.19 -4.47
C SER A 360 24.28 -5.30 -3.44
N VAL A 361 25.50 -5.84 -3.38
CA VAL A 361 25.88 -6.88 -2.42
C VAL A 361 25.74 -6.38 -0.98
N GLU A 362 26.12 -5.12 -0.73
CA GLU A 362 26.02 -4.51 0.60
C GLU A 362 24.56 -4.34 1.04
N ASP A 363 23.69 -3.87 0.14
CA ASP A 363 22.26 -3.73 0.41
C ASP A 363 21.61 -5.11 0.67
N MET A 364 21.95 -6.10 -0.16
CA MET A 364 21.44 -7.47 0.03
C MET A 364 21.91 -8.07 1.36
N GLU A 365 23.16 -7.86 1.77
CA GLU A 365 23.69 -8.30 3.06
C GLU A 365 22.94 -7.64 4.23
N GLU A 366 22.70 -6.34 4.17
CA GLU A 366 21.93 -5.62 5.19
C GLU A 366 20.50 -6.19 5.32
N ILE A 367 19.84 -6.44 4.19
CA ILE A 367 18.50 -7.03 4.15
C ILE A 367 18.49 -8.43 4.74
N LEU A 368 19.46 -9.28 4.38
CA LEU A 368 19.57 -10.64 4.89
C LEU A 368 19.82 -10.66 6.40
N LEU A 369 20.68 -9.78 6.92
CA LEU A 369 20.89 -9.63 8.35
C LEU A 369 19.62 -9.16 9.07
N ALA A 370 18.90 -8.19 8.49
CA ALA A 370 17.62 -7.73 9.03
C ALA A 370 16.53 -8.82 9.00
N CYS A 371 16.61 -9.77 8.06
CA CYS A 371 15.77 -10.96 8.01
C CYS A 371 16.21 -12.07 8.99
N GLY A 372 17.28 -11.87 9.77
CA GLY A 372 17.74 -12.82 10.78
C GLY A 372 18.67 -13.92 10.26
N ASN A 373 19.26 -13.76 9.08
CA ASN A 373 20.31 -14.67 8.61
C ASN A 373 21.60 -14.46 9.41
N ASP A 374 22.32 -15.55 9.69
CA ASP A 374 23.53 -15.52 10.52
C ASP A 374 24.74 -14.96 9.74
N PRO A 375 25.55 -14.05 10.30
CA PRO A 375 26.73 -13.51 9.62
C PRO A 375 27.73 -14.57 9.11
N ALA A 376 27.87 -15.69 9.82
CA ALA A 376 28.73 -16.80 9.38
C ALA A 376 28.15 -17.54 8.17
N MET A 377 26.82 -17.67 8.10
CA MET A 377 26.13 -18.20 6.92
C MET A 377 26.31 -17.27 5.73
N LEU A 378 26.17 -15.95 5.91
CA LEU A 378 26.39 -14.99 4.82
C LEU A 378 27.84 -15.04 4.30
N SER A 379 28.80 -15.23 5.21
CA SER A 379 30.20 -15.43 4.83
C SER A 379 30.41 -16.71 4.00
N LEU A 380 29.70 -17.79 4.34
CA LEU A 380 29.70 -19.03 3.55
C LEU A 380 29.09 -18.80 2.16
N TRP A 381 27.93 -18.14 2.09
CA TRP A 381 27.24 -17.82 0.84
C TRP A 381 28.06 -16.92 -0.10
N LYS A 382 28.77 -15.92 0.44
CA LYS A 382 29.76 -15.13 -0.33
C LYS A 382 30.86 -16.03 -0.92
N GLY A 383 31.38 -16.97 -0.12
CA GLY A 383 32.39 -17.93 -0.58
C GLY A 383 31.87 -18.90 -1.66
N MET A 384 30.55 -19.16 -1.68
CA MET A 384 29.88 -20.00 -2.68
C MET A 384 29.46 -19.24 -3.95
N GLY A 385 29.53 -17.90 -3.94
CA GLY A 385 29.07 -17.06 -5.05
C GLY A 385 27.56 -16.81 -5.06
N MET A 386 26.86 -17.01 -3.94
CA MET A 386 25.44 -16.64 -3.80
C MET A 386 25.24 -15.13 -3.56
N LEU A 387 26.26 -14.44 -3.04
CA LEU A 387 26.25 -13.02 -2.68
C LEU A 387 27.31 -12.24 -3.44
#